data_AF-A0A2V9CBI6-F1
#
_entry.id   AF-A0A2V9CBI6-F1
#
_cell.length_a   1.000
_cell.length_b   1.000
_cell.length_c   1.000
_cell.angle_alpha   90.00
_cell.angle_beta   90.00
_cell.angle_gamma   90.00
#
_symmetry.space_group_name_H-M   'P 1'
#
loop_
_entity.id
_entity.type
_entity.pdbx_description
1 polymer ?
#
loop_
_entity_poly.entity_id
_entity_poly.type
_entity_poly.pdbx_seq_one_letter_code
_entity_poly.pdbx_strand_id
1 'polypeptide(L)'
;IWRGVAFEFRFKADETHRPFWDKAFAWGSYIATFSQGVALGAFINGFKVTGASYDGGSFDWLSPFSLFTGLGLIVAYALLGCTWLIMKTEGELQHRLKTLAPPVTLVLVAAIVIVSVWTPLTHPSIATRWFSFPNIIIFSPVPVLVVATTWLMMRVLRNETHASPFLLALLLLFLGYTGLAISLWPNIIPPAISIREAAGPPESMGFTLVGALFVIPFILAYTAMSYFVFRGKVRAGEGYH
;
A
#
# COMPACT_ATOMS: atom_id res chain seq x y z
N ILE A 1 4.14 -11.33 14.56
CA ILE A 1 4.93 -11.87 15.70
C ILE A 1 6.19 -11.04 15.92
N TRP A 2 7.19 -11.12 15.03
CA TRP A 2 8.46 -10.38 15.15
C TRP A 2 8.31 -8.88 15.42
N ARG A 3 7.36 -8.20 14.76
CA ARG A 3 7.08 -6.77 14.97
C ARG A 3 6.64 -6.42 16.40
N GLY A 4 5.78 -7.25 17.01
CA GLY A 4 5.25 -7.00 18.36
C GLY A 4 6.26 -7.32 19.45
N VAL A 5 6.94 -8.47 19.30
CA VAL A 5 7.99 -8.91 20.22
C VAL A 5 9.18 -7.94 20.19
N ALA A 6 9.63 -7.52 19.01
CA ALA A 6 10.76 -6.59 18.92
C ALA A 6 10.49 -5.24 19.58
N PHE A 7 9.26 -4.72 19.57
CA PHE A 7 8.93 -3.47 20.26
C PHE A 7 9.05 -3.60 21.79
N GLU A 8 8.50 -4.67 22.36
CA GLU A 8 8.51 -4.89 23.81
C GLU A 8 9.90 -5.27 24.33
N PHE A 9 10.62 -6.11 23.59
CA PHE A 9 11.98 -6.54 23.97
C PHE A 9 13.03 -5.48 23.70
N ARG A 10 12.88 -4.60 22.69
CA ARG A 10 13.78 -3.45 22.47
C ARG A 10 13.79 -2.51 23.67
N PHE A 11 12.65 -2.32 24.33
CA PHE A 11 12.55 -1.47 25.53
C PHE A 11 13.27 -2.10 26.74
N LYS A 12 13.35 -3.43 26.80
CA LYS A 12 13.96 -4.19 27.91
C LYS A 12 15.39 -4.67 27.62
N ALA A 13 15.91 -4.47 26.42
CA ALA A 13 17.19 -5.01 25.98
C ALA A 13 18.38 -4.08 26.24
N ASP A 14 19.49 -4.67 26.70
CA ASP A 14 20.81 -4.04 26.82
C ASP A 14 21.32 -3.47 25.49
N GLU A 15 22.21 -2.47 25.55
CA GLU A 15 22.74 -1.75 24.38
C GLU A 15 23.31 -2.68 23.30
N THR A 16 23.88 -3.82 23.69
CA THR A 16 24.45 -4.83 22.78
C THR A 16 23.39 -5.59 21.97
N HIS A 17 22.17 -5.75 22.49
CA HIS A 17 21.09 -6.50 21.85
C HIS A 17 20.10 -5.61 21.07
N ARG A 18 20.12 -4.28 21.30
CA ARG A 18 19.28 -3.32 20.57
C ARG A 18 19.44 -3.41 19.04
N PRO A 19 20.65 -3.53 18.45
CA PRO A 19 20.80 -3.65 16.99
C PRO A 19 20.19 -4.94 16.42
N PHE A 20 20.14 -6.02 17.19
CA PHE A 20 19.50 -7.27 16.79
C PHE A 20 17.98 -7.09 16.74
N TRP A 21 17.39 -6.50 17.77
CA TRP A 21 15.95 -6.24 17.83
C TRP A 21 15.49 -5.19 16.80
N ASP A 22 16.30 -4.18 16.51
CA ASP A 22 16.05 -3.21 15.42
C ASP A 22 16.02 -3.90 14.05
N LYS A 23 16.97 -4.81 13.79
CA LYS A 23 16.97 -5.63 12.56
C LYS A 23 15.78 -6.57 12.50
N ALA A 24 15.43 -7.22 13.61
CA ALA A 24 14.27 -8.11 13.71
C ALA A 24 12.96 -7.37 13.41
N PHE A 25 12.82 -6.14 13.91
CA PHE A 25 11.69 -5.27 13.63
C PHE A 25 11.62 -4.86 12.15
N ALA A 26 12.76 -4.45 11.58
CA ALA A 26 12.86 -4.06 10.17
C ALA A 26 12.53 -5.23 9.24
N TRP A 27 13.17 -6.39 9.42
CA TRP A 27 12.91 -7.59 8.62
C TRP A 27 11.48 -8.10 8.78
N GLY A 28 10.94 -8.10 10.00
CA GLY A 28 9.54 -8.46 10.22
C GLY A 28 8.57 -7.55 9.46
N SER A 29 8.87 -6.25 9.38
CA SER A 29 8.06 -5.26 8.64
C SER A 29 8.22 -5.40 7.13
N TYR A 30 9.44 -5.63 6.64
CA TYR A 30 9.70 -5.89 5.23
C TYR A 30 9.05 -7.17 4.75
N ILE A 31 9.18 -8.28 5.49
CA ILE A 31 8.56 -9.55 5.14
C ILE A 31 7.04 -9.43 5.13
N ALA A 32 6.43 -8.80 6.14
CA ALA A 32 4.98 -8.62 6.17
C ALA A 32 4.47 -7.80 4.97
N THR A 33 5.15 -6.69 4.66
CA THR A 33 4.79 -5.84 3.52
C THR A 33 5.02 -6.56 2.20
N PHE A 34 6.14 -7.28 2.07
CA PHE A 34 6.46 -8.07 0.90
C PHE A 34 5.41 -9.15 0.65
N SER A 35 5.08 -9.95 1.67
CA SER A 35 4.05 -10.98 1.57
C SER A 35 2.69 -10.41 1.20
N GLN A 36 2.31 -9.23 1.73
CA GLN A 36 1.08 -8.55 1.34
C GLN A 36 1.08 -8.18 -0.16
N GLY A 37 2.19 -7.66 -0.67
CA GLY A 37 2.31 -7.30 -2.09
C GLY A 37 2.38 -8.52 -3.01
N VAL A 38 3.10 -9.57 -2.61
CA VAL A 38 3.16 -10.85 -3.32
C VAL A 38 1.79 -11.49 -3.41
N ALA A 39 1.02 -11.48 -2.32
CA ALA A 39 -0.36 -11.97 -2.32
C ALA A 39 -1.20 -11.19 -3.34
N LEU A 40 -1.16 -9.86 -3.32
CA LEU A 40 -1.88 -9.01 -4.28
C LEU A 40 -1.47 -9.29 -5.73
N GLY A 41 -0.18 -9.47 -6.01
CA GLY A 41 0.31 -9.83 -7.33
C GLY A 41 -0.14 -11.22 -7.79
N ALA A 42 -0.14 -12.19 -6.87
CA ALA A 42 -0.64 -13.53 -7.16
C ALA A 42 -2.15 -13.51 -7.45
N PHE A 43 -2.93 -12.70 -6.73
CA PHE A 43 -4.34 -12.47 -7.03
C PHE A 43 -4.56 -11.89 -8.44
N ILE A 44 -3.73 -10.94 -8.86
CA ILE A 44 -3.82 -10.35 -10.20
C ILE A 44 -3.42 -11.33 -11.30
N ASN A 45 -2.40 -12.15 -11.05
CA ASN A 45 -1.95 -13.16 -12.02
C ASN A 45 -2.95 -14.32 -12.17
N GLY A 46 -3.92 -14.43 -11.25
CA GLY A 46 -4.90 -15.49 -11.21
C GLY A 46 -4.35 -16.78 -10.62
N PHE A 47 -5.25 -17.62 -10.12
CA PHE A 47 -4.92 -18.95 -9.62
C PHE A 47 -5.55 -20.01 -10.52
N LYS A 48 -4.86 -21.14 -10.69
CA LYS A 48 -5.48 -22.34 -11.25
C LYS A 48 -6.42 -22.93 -10.21
N VAL A 49 -7.72 -22.83 -10.47
CA VAL A 49 -8.77 -23.39 -9.62
C VAL A 49 -9.54 -24.39 -10.45
N THR A 50 -9.65 -25.63 -9.94
CA THR A 50 -10.49 -26.67 -10.55
C THR A 50 -11.72 -26.83 -9.65
N GLY A 51 -12.84 -26.23 -10.05
CA GLY A 51 -14.05 -26.15 -9.23
C GLY A 51 -13.94 -25.11 -8.11
N ALA A 52 -14.01 -25.54 -6.84
CA ALA A 52 -13.82 -24.71 -5.65
C ALA A 52 -12.51 -25.02 -4.89
N SER A 53 -11.67 -25.91 -5.44
CA SER A 53 -10.40 -26.33 -4.84
C SER A 53 -9.22 -25.70 -5.57
N TYR A 54 -8.26 -25.20 -4.81
CA TYR A 54 -6.99 -24.73 -5.34
C TYR A 54 -6.23 -25.91 -5.94
N ASP A 55 -5.98 -25.84 -7.25
CA ASP A 55 -5.28 -26.88 -8.03
C ASP A 55 -3.92 -26.37 -8.53
N GLY A 56 -3.47 -25.23 -7.99
CA GLY A 56 -2.16 -24.68 -8.27
C GLY A 56 -1.05 -25.39 -7.50
N GLY A 57 0.19 -25.29 -8.00
CA GLY A 57 1.37 -25.72 -7.26
C GLY A 57 1.61 -24.87 -6.02
N SER A 58 2.27 -25.44 -5.00
CA SER A 58 2.64 -24.71 -3.77
C SER A 58 3.54 -23.49 -4.00
N PHE A 59 4.08 -23.31 -5.22
CA PHE A 59 4.94 -22.20 -5.63
C PHE A 59 4.34 -21.33 -6.75
N ASP A 60 3.09 -21.53 -7.15
CA ASP A 60 2.47 -20.71 -8.22
C ASP A 60 2.33 -19.23 -7.80
N TRP A 61 2.32 -18.95 -6.49
CA TRP A 61 2.39 -17.59 -5.96
C TRP A 61 3.74 -16.91 -6.19
N LEU A 62 4.82 -17.68 -6.44
CA LEU A 62 6.18 -17.20 -6.66
C LEU A 62 6.42 -16.83 -8.12
N SER A 63 5.53 -16.01 -8.70
CA SER A 63 5.72 -15.51 -10.05
C SER A 63 6.63 -14.26 -10.05
N PRO A 64 7.39 -13.98 -11.14
CA PRO A 64 8.15 -12.75 -11.26
C PRO A 64 7.30 -11.49 -11.05
N PHE A 65 6.04 -11.53 -11.49
CA PHE A 65 5.07 -10.46 -11.31
C PHE A 65 4.67 -10.29 -9.82
N SER A 66 4.41 -11.37 -9.10
CA SER A 66 4.10 -11.35 -7.67
C SER A 66 5.29 -10.84 -6.84
N LEU A 67 6.50 -11.26 -7.18
CA LEU A 67 7.71 -10.76 -6.53
C LEU A 67 7.90 -9.26 -6.77
N PHE A 68 7.67 -8.80 -8.00
CA PHE A 68 7.79 -7.38 -8.35
C PHE A 68 6.76 -6.51 -7.63
N THR A 69 5.50 -6.96 -7.56
CA THR A 69 4.45 -6.25 -6.79
C THR A 69 4.73 -6.23 -5.30
N GLY A 70 5.32 -7.30 -4.74
CA GLY A 70 5.90 -7.35 -3.40
C GLY A 70 6.92 -6.24 -3.15
N LEU A 71 7.91 -6.12 -4.04
CA LEU A 71 8.93 -5.06 -3.97
C LEU A 71 8.32 -3.66 -4.13
N GLY A 72 7.37 -3.49 -5.05
CA GLY A 72 6.65 -2.23 -5.25
C GLY A 72 5.91 -1.78 -3.99
N LEU A 73 5.31 -2.71 -3.24
CA LEU A 73 4.62 -2.38 -2.00
C LEU A 73 5.58 -1.99 -0.87
N ILE A 74 6.78 -2.59 -0.80
CA ILE A 74 7.83 -2.14 0.12
C ILE A 74 8.19 -0.67 -0.15
N VAL A 75 8.39 -0.31 -1.43
CA VAL A 75 8.69 1.07 -1.82
C VAL A 75 7.53 2.02 -1.49
N ALA A 76 6.29 1.57 -1.71
CA ALA A 76 5.09 2.35 -1.38
C ALA A 76 5.01 2.68 0.13
N TYR A 77 5.25 1.69 0.99
CA TYR A 77 5.26 1.89 2.44
C TYR A 77 6.49 2.66 2.92
N ALA A 78 7.63 2.51 2.24
CA ALA A 78 8.81 3.34 2.49
C ALA A 78 8.52 4.83 2.19
N LEU A 79 7.78 5.13 1.12
CA LEU A 79 7.36 6.50 0.81
C LEU A 79 6.39 7.06 1.85
N LEU A 80 5.38 6.28 2.26
CA LEU A 80 4.46 6.67 3.33
C LEU A 80 5.20 6.94 4.63
N GLY A 81 6.12 6.05 5.02
CA GLY A 81 6.94 6.22 6.22
C GLY A 81 7.83 7.46 6.13
N CYS A 82 8.48 7.68 4.98
CA CYS A 82 9.33 8.84 4.74
C CYS A 82 8.53 10.15 4.85
N THR A 83 7.40 10.26 4.15
CA THR A 83 6.55 11.45 4.17
C THR A 83 5.88 11.70 5.52
N TRP A 84 5.53 10.63 6.26
CA TRP A 84 5.04 10.74 7.64
C TRP A 84 6.13 11.25 8.59
N LEU A 85 7.37 10.74 8.46
CA LEU A 85 8.49 11.21 9.25
C LEU A 85 8.85 12.67 8.93
N ILE A 86 8.79 13.10 7.66
CA ILE A 86 8.97 14.52 7.28
C ILE A 86 7.97 15.43 8.01
N MET A 87 6.74 14.96 8.20
CA MET A 87 5.70 15.71 8.92
C MET A 87 5.95 15.76 10.43
N LYS A 88 6.55 14.72 11.02
CA LYS A 88 6.72 14.56 12.49
C LYS A 88 8.08 14.99 13.03
N THR A 89 9.10 15.09 12.18
CA THR A 89 10.49 15.40 12.57
C THR A 89 10.90 16.81 12.18
N GLU A 90 11.93 17.35 12.84
CA GLU A 90 12.54 18.65 12.55
C GLU A 90 14.07 18.52 12.44
N GLY A 91 14.72 19.52 11.84
CA GLY A 91 16.18 19.61 11.76
C GLY A 91 16.82 18.67 10.72
N GLU A 92 17.98 18.10 11.07
CA GLU A 92 18.82 17.33 10.14
C GLU A 92 18.14 16.07 9.60
N LEU A 93 17.41 15.34 10.46
CA LEU A 93 16.66 14.15 10.07
C LEU A 93 15.57 14.48 9.04
N GLN A 94 14.86 15.59 9.25
CA GLN A 94 13.83 16.04 8.33
C GLN A 94 14.44 16.41 6.97
N HIS A 95 15.59 17.10 6.95
CA HIS A 95 16.29 17.45 5.72
C HIS A 95 16.73 16.19 4.95
N ARG A 96 17.30 15.19 5.64
CA ARG A 96 17.71 13.92 5.03
C ARG A 96 16.52 13.16 4.42
N LEU A 97 15.36 13.18 5.07
CA LEU A 97 14.16 12.54 4.53
C LEU A 97 13.59 13.31 3.32
N LYS A 98 13.65 14.65 3.34
CA LYS A 98 13.25 15.46 2.18
C LYS A 98 14.12 15.20 0.95
N THR A 99 15.41 14.87 1.11
CA THR A 99 16.26 14.49 -0.03
C THR A 99 16.04 13.06 -0.49
N LEU A 100 15.61 12.15 0.40
CA LEU A 100 15.29 10.75 0.07
C LEU A 100 13.89 10.58 -0.54
N ALA A 101 12.92 11.43 -0.22
CA ALA A 101 11.55 11.29 -0.71
C ALA A 101 11.40 11.41 -2.26
N PRO A 102 12.07 12.33 -2.97
CA PRO A 102 12.02 12.41 -4.43
C PRO A 102 12.45 11.12 -5.16
N PRO A 103 13.64 10.53 -4.91
CA PRO A 103 14.02 9.29 -5.59
C PRO A 103 13.08 8.13 -5.22
N VAL A 104 12.65 8.01 -3.97
CA VAL A 104 11.68 6.97 -3.56
C VAL A 104 10.34 7.13 -4.28
N THR A 105 9.87 8.38 -4.47
CA THR A 105 8.67 8.66 -5.26
C THR A 105 8.83 8.21 -6.72
N LEU A 106 9.98 8.49 -7.34
CA LEU A 106 10.24 8.04 -8.72
C LEU A 106 10.30 6.53 -8.84
N VAL A 107 10.94 5.84 -7.89
CA VAL A 107 10.98 4.36 -7.87
C VAL A 107 9.57 3.79 -7.73
N LEU A 108 8.72 4.38 -6.89
CA LEU A 108 7.32 3.96 -6.75
C LEU A 108 6.53 4.15 -8.04
N VAL A 109 6.65 5.33 -8.67
CA VAL A 109 5.97 5.63 -9.93
C VAL A 109 6.46 4.71 -11.05
N ALA A 110 7.77 4.43 -11.12
CA ALA A 110 8.32 3.46 -12.05
C ALA A 110 7.73 2.07 -11.81
N ALA A 111 7.61 1.62 -10.55
CA ALA A 111 6.97 0.35 -10.23
C ALA A 111 5.49 0.31 -10.67
N ILE A 112 4.73 1.40 -10.44
CA ILE A 112 3.34 1.52 -10.89
C ILE A 112 3.25 1.45 -12.43
N VAL A 113 4.11 2.15 -13.15
CA VAL A 113 4.14 2.13 -14.62
C VAL A 113 4.49 0.73 -15.14
N ILE A 114 5.50 0.08 -14.54
CA ILE A 114 5.89 -1.29 -14.93
C ILE A 114 4.73 -2.25 -14.71
N VAL A 115 4.06 -2.23 -13.55
CA VAL A 115 2.88 -3.08 -13.30
C VAL A 115 1.75 -2.74 -14.29
N SER A 116 1.50 -1.45 -14.54
CA SER A 116 0.44 -1.00 -15.46
C SER A 116 0.67 -1.42 -16.91
N VAL A 117 1.93 -1.62 -17.32
CA VAL A 117 2.27 -2.13 -18.67
C VAL A 117 2.31 -3.67 -18.67
N TRP A 118 2.83 -4.29 -17.61
CA TRP A 118 2.95 -5.75 -17.51
C TRP A 118 1.58 -6.43 -17.43
N THR A 119 0.63 -5.85 -16.69
CA THR A 119 -0.70 -6.44 -16.49
C THR A 119 -1.50 -6.59 -17.81
N PRO A 120 -1.61 -5.57 -18.68
CA PRO A 120 -2.23 -5.72 -20.00
C PRO A 120 -1.50 -6.69 -20.94
N LEU A 121 -0.16 -6.74 -20.89
CA LEU A 121 0.63 -7.65 -21.74
C LEU A 121 0.42 -9.12 -21.38
N THR A 122 0.19 -9.41 -20.10
CA THR A 122 -0.07 -10.77 -19.61
C THR A 122 -1.53 -11.18 -19.73
N HIS A 123 -2.46 -10.22 -19.66
CA HIS A 123 -3.89 -10.48 -19.68
C HIS A 123 -4.58 -9.68 -20.81
N PRO A 124 -4.81 -10.29 -21.98
CA PRO A 124 -5.49 -9.64 -23.11
C PRO A 124 -6.88 -9.09 -22.78
N SER A 125 -7.58 -9.68 -21.80
CA SER A 125 -8.86 -9.20 -21.28
C SER A 125 -8.74 -7.86 -20.52
N ILE A 126 -7.61 -7.62 -19.85
CA ILE A 126 -7.33 -6.35 -19.19
C ILE A 126 -6.91 -5.32 -20.25
N ALA A 127 -6.14 -5.71 -21.26
CA ALA A 127 -5.78 -4.85 -22.38
C ALA A 127 -7.03 -4.35 -23.13
N THR A 128 -7.97 -5.24 -23.47
CA THR A 128 -9.21 -4.80 -24.13
C THR A 128 -10.04 -3.88 -23.25
N ARG A 129 -10.06 -4.05 -21.92
CA ARG A 129 -10.73 -3.09 -21.03
C ARG A 129 -10.09 -1.71 -21.01
N TRP A 130 -8.77 -1.64 -20.86
CA TRP A 130 -8.08 -0.35 -20.76
C TRP A 130 -7.99 0.39 -22.10
N PHE A 131 -7.85 -0.35 -23.20
CA PHE A 131 -7.62 0.24 -24.54
C PHE A 131 -8.85 0.22 -25.45
N SER A 132 -9.99 -0.36 -25.04
CA SER A 132 -11.24 -0.23 -25.80
C SER A 132 -11.87 1.14 -25.65
N PHE A 133 -12.51 1.60 -26.72
CA PHE A 133 -13.40 2.75 -26.67
C PHE A 133 -14.78 2.31 -26.14
N PRO A 134 -15.40 3.02 -25.18
CA PRO A 134 -15.02 4.31 -24.59
C PRO A 134 -14.22 4.21 -23.27
N ASN A 135 -13.88 3.01 -22.81
CA ASN A 135 -13.23 2.76 -21.52
C ASN A 135 -11.89 3.50 -21.35
N ILE A 136 -11.14 3.69 -22.44
CA ILE A 136 -9.90 4.49 -22.42
C ILE A 136 -10.13 5.91 -21.91
N ILE A 137 -11.25 6.55 -22.25
CA ILE A 137 -11.58 7.91 -21.77
C ILE A 137 -11.96 7.85 -20.29
N ILE A 138 -12.75 6.84 -19.89
CA ILE A 138 -13.24 6.68 -18.53
C ILE A 138 -12.09 6.38 -17.55
N PHE A 139 -11.08 5.63 -17.97
CA PHE A 139 -9.96 5.22 -17.13
C PHE A 139 -8.70 6.10 -17.26
N SER A 140 -8.60 6.95 -18.30
CA SER A 140 -7.53 7.95 -18.45
C SER A 140 -7.36 8.93 -17.27
N PRO A 141 -8.36 9.27 -16.44
CA PRO A 141 -8.15 10.14 -15.29
C PRO A 141 -7.16 9.55 -14.29
N VAL A 142 -7.08 8.23 -14.12
CA VAL A 142 -6.19 7.58 -13.16
C VAL A 142 -4.71 7.86 -13.48
N PRO A 143 -4.17 7.53 -14.68
CA PRO A 143 -2.78 7.83 -15.01
C PRO A 143 -2.50 9.34 -15.04
N VAL A 144 -3.45 10.17 -15.48
CA VAL A 144 -3.30 11.63 -15.44
C VAL A 144 -3.16 12.13 -14.00
N LEU A 145 -3.99 11.64 -13.08
CA LEU A 145 -3.91 11.98 -11.66
C LEU A 145 -2.62 11.45 -11.02
N VAL A 146 -2.10 10.29 -11.43
CA VAL A 146 -0.79 9.80 -10.95
C VAL A 146 0.34 10.74 -11.37
N VAL A 147 0.35 11.18 -12.63
CA VAL A 147 1.36 12.15 -13.12
C VAL A 147 1.21 13.49 -12.41
N ALA A 148 -0.01 14.01 -12.28
CA ALA A 148 -0.29 15.27 -11.58
C ALA A 148 0.13 15.20 -10.09
N THR A 149 -0.21 14.11 -9.40
CA THR A 149 0.14 13.88 -7.99
C THR A 149 1.66 13.77 -7.82
N THR A 150 2.34 13.08 -8.74
CA THR A 150 3.80 12.97 -8.73
C THR A 150 4.47 14.34 -8.94
N TRP A 151 3.97 15.12 -9.90
CA TRP A 151 4.48 16.47 -10.15
C TRP A 151 4.26 17.40 -8.95
N LEU A 152 3.06 17.37 -8.35
CA LEU A 152 2.76 18.11 -7.13
C LEU A 152 3.64 17.67 -5.97
N MET A 153 3.88 16.37 -5.81
CA MET A 153 4.77 15.82 -4.78
C MET A 153 6.18 16.39 -4.92
N MET A 154 6.74 16.37 -6.13
CA MET A 154 8.07 16.93 -6.43
C MET A 154 8.15 18.43 -6.17
N ARG A 155 7.08 19.17 -6.47
CA ARG A 155 7.01 20.61 -6.21
C ARG A 155 6.92 20.92 -4.72
N VAL A 156 6.08 20.18 -4.01
CA VAL A 156 5.85 20.34 -2.58
C VAL A 156 7.11 20.00 -1.79
N LEU A 157 7.81 18.91 -2.12
CA LEU A 157 9.07 18.51 -1.48
C LEU A 157 10.19 19.56 -1.56
N ARG A 158 10.14 20.46 -2.55
CA ARG A 158 11.10 21.57 -2.70
C ARG A 158 10.80 22.78 -1.81
N ASN A 159 9.59 22.88 -1.27
CA ASN A 159 9.16 24.00 -0.42
C ASN A 159 9.07 23.59 1.06
N GLU A 160 8.91 24.58 1.94
CA GLU A 160 8.55 24.40 3.36
C GLU A 160 7.32 23.49 3.47
N THR A 161 7.51 22.30 4.05
CA THR A 161 6.58 21.18 3.88
C THR A 161 6.00 20.76 5.22
N HIS A 162 4.69 21.02 5.35
CA HIS A 162 3.85 20.50 6.42
C HIS A 162 3.31 19.11 6.02
N ALA A 163 2.02 18.83 6.24
CA ALA A 163 1.40 17.51 6.00
C ALA A 163 1.16 17.16 4.51
N SER A 164 1.43 18.07 3.58
CA SER A 164 1.09 17.90 2.16
C SER A 164 1.80 16.72 1.45
N PRO A 165 3.09 16.40 1.68
CA PRO A 165 3.71 15.22 1.07
C PRO A 165 3.02 13.93 1.50
N PHE A 166 2.60 13.84 2.76
CA PHE A 166 1.94 12.64 3.26
C PHE A 166 0.57 12.42 2.61
N LEU A 167 -0.22 13.48 2.45
CA LEU A 167 -1.51 13.40 1.74
C LEU A 167 -1.34 13.02 0.27
N LEU A 168 -0.30 13.55 -0.40
CA LEU A 168 0.00 13.20 -1.79
C LEU A 168 0.49 11.75 -1.92
N ALA A 169 1.29 11.24 -0.97
CA ALA A 169 1.69 9.84 -0.95
C ALA A 169 0.46 8.92 -0.77
N LEU A 170 -0.44 9.27 0.14
CA LEU A 170 -1.71 8.55 0.34
C LEU A 170 -2.55 8.53 -0.93
N LEU A 171 -2.69 9.69 -1.60
CA LEU A 171 -3.40 9.80 -2.87
C LEU A 171 -2.76 8.94 -3.96
N LEU A 172 -1.43 8.93 -4.06
CA LEU A 172 -0.71 8.15 -5.06
C LEU A 172 -0.91 6.63 -4.83
N LEU A 173 -0.85 6.17 -3.58
CA LEU A 173 -1.17 4.79 -3.23
C LEU A 173 -2.64 4.44 -3.52
N PHE A 174 -3.56 5.34 -3.20
CA PHE A 174 -4.98 5.18 -3.48
C PHE A 174 -5.26 5.05 -4.99
N LEU A 175 -4.63 5.90 -5.81
CA LEU A 175 -4.72 5.82 -7.26
C LEU A 175 -4.14 4.51 -7.80
N GLY A 176 -2.99 4.07 -7.30
CA GLY A 176 -2.40 2.78 -7.65
C GLY A 176 -3.32 1.60 -7.34
N TYR A 177 -3.90 1.57 -6.13
CA TYR A 177 -4.85 0.54 -5.73
C TYR A 177 -6.14 0.57 -6.57
N THR A 178 -6.64 1.78 -6.86
CA THR A 178 -7.81 1.96 -7.73
C THR A 178 -7.56 1.44 -9.14
N GLY A 179 -6.37 1.69 -9.71
CA GLY A 179 -5.99 1.14 -11.02
C GLY A 179 -6.00 -0.39 -11.05
N LEU A 180 -5.53 -1.04 -9.97
CA LEU A 180 -5.59 -2.49 -9.81
C LEU A 180 -7.03 -2.98 -9.65
N ALA A 181 -7.83 -2.31 -8.81
CA ALA A 181 -9.22 -2.67 -8.57
C ALA A 181 -10.07 -2.60 -9.84
N ILE A 182 -9.90 -1.55 -10.64
CA ILE A 182 -10.56 -1.39 -11.95
C ILE A 182 -10.16 -2.51 -12.92
N SER A 183 -8.90 -2.92 -12.88
CA SER A 183 -8.38 -3.99 -13.76
C SER A 183 -8.99 -5.36 -13.43
N LEU A 184 -9.25 -5.63 -12.15
CA LEU A 184 -9.82 -6.89 -11.68
C LEU A 184 -11.34 -6.93 -11.84
N TRP A 185 -12.04 -5.80 -11.65
CA TRP A 185 -13.50 -5.70 -11.73
C TRP A 185 -14.07 -6.29 -13.03
N PRO A 186 -15.10 -7.16 -13.02
CA PRO A 186 -15.94 -7.59 -11.90
C PRO A 186 -15.50 -8.91 -11.24
N ASN A 187 -14.31 -9.41 -11.59
CA ASN A 187 -13.80 -10.68 -11.08
C ASN A 187 -12.98 -10.43 -9.82
N ILE A 188 -13.22 -11.24 -8.79
CA ILE A 188 -12.44 -11.18 -7.54
C ILE A 188 -11.24 -12.12 -7.63
N ILE A 189 -11.38 -13.23 -8.38
CA ILE A 189 -10.30 -14.14 -8.76
C ILE A 189 -10.38 -14.35 -10.28
N PRO A 190 -9.59 -13.63 -11.08
CA PRO A 190 -9.59 -13.80 -12.53
C PRO A 190 -9.12 -15.20 -12.95
N PRO A 191 -9.72 -15.82 -13.98
CA PRO A 191 -10.97 -15.48 -14.66
C PRO A 191 -12.22 -16.16 -14.07
N ALA A 192 -12.06 -16.99 -13.03
CA ALA A 192 -13.03 -18.02 -12.66
C ALA A 192 -14.16 -17.56 -11.72
N ILE A 193 -13.96 -16.52 -10.90
CA ILE A 193 -14.94 -16.16 -9.86
C ILE A 193 -15.24 -14.66 -9.89
N SER A 194 -16.49 -14.33 -10.21
CA SER A 194 -17.03 -12.97 -10.14
C SER A 194 -17.41 -12.57 -8.71
N ILE A 195 -17.48 -11.26 -8.42
CA ILE A 195 -17.92 -10.73 -7.12
C ILE A 195 -19.32 -11.26 -6.74
N ARG A 196 -20.17 -11.54 -7.73
CA ARG A 196 -21.54 -12.04 -7.52
C ARG A 196 -21.55 -13.52 -7.13
N GLU A 197 -20.66 -14.32 -7.71
CA GLU A 197 -20.52 -15.75 -7.38
C GLU A 197 -19.79 -15.96 -6.06
N ALA A 198 -18.87 -15.06 -5.70
CA ALA A 198 -18.21 -15.05 -4.39
C ALA A 198 -19.07 -14.44 -3.27
N ALA A 199 -20.25 -13.88 -3.58
CA ALA A 199 -21.08 -13.21 -2.59
C ALA A 199 -21.74 -14.22 -1.65
N GLY A 200 -21.60 -13.97 -0.34
CA GLY A 200 -22.35 -14.71 0.68
C GLY A 200 -23.86 -14.42 0.64
N PRO A 201 -24.65 -15.14 1.45
CA PRO A 201 -26.09 -14.94 1.52
C PRO A 201 -26.45 -13.48 1.87
N PRO A 202 -27.48 -12.88 1.22
CA PRO A 202 -27.85 -11.48 1.44
C PRO A 202 -28.10 -11.10 2.90
N GLU A 203 -28.69 -12.00 3.69
CA GLU A 203 -28.95 -11.79 5.12
C GLU A 203 -27.66 -11.60 5.94
N SER A 204 -26.63 -12.41 5.66
CA SER A 204 -25.33 -12.31 6.34
C SER A 204 -24.57 -11.05 5.93
N MET A 205 -24.64 -10.68 4.64
CA MET A 205 -24.09 -9.42 4.14
C MET A 205 -24.80 -8.20 4.72
N GLY A 206 -26.13 -8.26 4.86
CA GLY A 206 -26.94 -7.21 5.49
C GLY A 206 -26.56 -7.00 6.95
N PHE A 207 -26.44 -8.09 7.73
CA PHE A 207 -25.97 -8.02 9.11
C PHE A 207 -24.55 -7.43 9.20
N THR A 208 -23.63 -7.88 8.35
CA THR A 208 -22.25 -7.37 8.30
C THR A 208 -22.21 -5.89 7.92
N LEU A 209 -23.06 -5.44 6.99
CA LEU A 209 -23.17 -4.05 6.56
C LEU A 209 -23.63 -3.14 7.70
N VAL A 210 -24.67 -3.54 8.44
CA VAL A 210 -25.14 -2.78 9.60
C VAL A 210 -24.03 -2.68 10.64
N GLY A 211 -23.35 -3.80 10.96
CA GLY A 211 -22.20 -3.80 11.86
C GLY A 211 -21.09 -2.85 11.39
N ALA A 212 -20.73 -2.89 10.11
CA ALA A 212 -19.72 -2.01 9.51
C ALA A 212 -20.13 -0.53 9.58
N LEU A 213 -21.41 -0.22 9.35
CA LEU A 213 -21.94 1.15 9.39
C LEU A 213 -21.79 1.79 10.78
N PHE A 214 -21.86 1.01 11.85
CA PHE A 214 -21.60 1.50 13.20
C PHE A 214 -20.09 1.46 13.53
N VAL A 215 -19.43 0.33 13.31
CA VAL A 215 -18.04 0.13 13.77
C VAL A 215 -17.06 1.05 13.04
N ILE A 216 -17.22 1.26 11.73
CA ILE A 216 -16.28 2.08 10.93
C ILE A 216 -16.26 3.55 11.42
N PRO A 217 -17.39 4.26 11.59
CA PRO A 217 -17.39 5.61 12.16
C PRO A 217 -16.75 5.69 13.54
N PHE A 218 -17.00 4.72 14.42
CA PHE A 218 -16.38 4.69 15.76
C PHE A 218 -14.85 4.56 15.68
N ILE A 219 -14.34 3.65 14.84
CA ILE A 219 -12.90 3.49 14.61
C ILE A 219 -12.29 4.77 14.04
N LEU A 220 -12.95 5.40 13.07
CA LEU A 220 -12.50 6.65 12.46
C LEU A 220 -12.50 7.80 13.46
N ALA A 221 -13.55 7.92 14.29
CA ALA A 221 -13.64 8.95 15.33
C ALA A 221 -12.53 8.81 16.37
N TYR A 222 -12.31 7.58 16.88
CA TYR A 222 -11.22 7.30 17.82
C TYR A 222 -9.85 7.57 17.21
N THR A 223 -9.66 7.16 15.95
CA THR A 223 -8.40 7.41 15.23
C THR A 223 -8.18 8.91 15.03
N ALA A 224 -9.19 9.65 14.57
CA ALA A 224 -9.12 11.10 14.40
C ALA A 224 -8.82 11.82 15.73
N MET A 225 -9.46 11.39 16.82
CA MET A 225 -9.18 11.91 18.16
C MET A 225 -7.73 11.63 18.57
N SER A 226 -7.23 10.41 18.38
CA SER A 226 -5.83 10.07 18.67
C SER A 226 -4.85 10.95 17.88
N TYR A 227 -5.07 11.12 16.58
CA TYR A 227 -4.24 12.01 15.75
C TYR A 227 -4.33 13.48 16.18
N PHE A 228 -5.50 13.94 16.61
CA PHE A 228 -5.71 15.30 17.11
C PHE A 228 -4.96 15.52 18.43
N VAL A 229 -5.03 14.55 19.35
CA VAL A 229 -4.32 14.59 20.64
C VAL A 229 -2.81 14.56 20.43
N PHE A 230 -2.30 13.70 19.54
CA PHE A 230 -0.86 13.54 19.26
C PHE A 230 -0.37 14.38 18.08
N ARG A 231 -0.98 15.53 17.81
CA ARG A 231 -0.63 16.39 16.65
C ARG A 231 0.76 17.02 16.74
N GLY A 232 1.37 17.06 17.92
CA GLY A 232 2.72 17.60 18.15
C GLY A 232 3.79 16.92 17.30
N LYS A 233 4.86 17.67 17.00
CA LYS A 233 6.09 17.13 16.41
C LYS A 233 6.96 16.52 17.50
N VAL A 234 7.69 15.47 17.17
CA VAL A 234 8.57 14.80 18.13
C VAL A 234 9.87 15.58 18.21
N ARG A 235 10.15 16.20 19.36
CA ARG A 235 11.40 16.89 19.63
C ARG A 235 12.41 15.95 20.26
N ALA A 236 13.68 16.05 19.86
CA ALA A 236 14.76 15.34 20.54
C ALA A 236 14.84 15.81 22.00
N GLY A 237 14.58 14.91 22.95
CA GLY A 237 14.54 15.20 24.39
C GLY A 237 13.16 15.06 25.04
N GLU A 238 12.07 14.99 24.27
CA GLU A 238 10.73 14.68 24.78
C GLU A 238 10.43 13.17 24.63
N GLY A 239 11.34 12.33 25.10
CA GLY A 239 11.00 10.95 25.37
C GLY A 239 9.95 10.91 26.47
N TYR A 240 8.86 10.16 26.27
CA TYR A 240 8.04 9.73 27.41
C TYR A 240 8.92 8.79 28.25
N HIS A 241 9.63 9.43 29.19
CA HIS A 241 10.56 8.88 30.19
C HIS A 241 11.80 8.14 29.64
#